data_AF-T1CJ47-F1
#
_entry.id   AF-T1CJ47-F1
#
_cell.length_a   1.000
_cell.length_b   1.000
_cell.length_c   1.000
_cell.angle_alpha   90.00
_cell.angle_beta   90.00
_cell.angle_gamma   90.00
#
_symmetry.space_group_name_H-M   'P 1'
#
loop_
_entity.id
_entity.type
_entity.pdbx_description
1 polymer ?
#
loop_
_entity_poly.entity_id
_entity_poly.type
_entity_poly.pdbx_seq_one_letter_code
_entity_poly.pdbx_strand_id
1 'polypeptide(L)'
;VVIDLSKALAKSGEPRLAATLLSRAWVELYRSGEFAKQAKAMEATMHSISRLDHSDVDRGGMDLKRPDGHEADSQPVDLRPLAPIDRHAEVISRFEALADGDEFVLVNDHDPKPLYYQLKAEYDKVFDWDYLRDGPEEWIVKITMSPDQESPGNQESPDK
;
A
#
# COMPACT_ATOMS: atom_id res chain seq x y z
N VAL A 1 -24.68 14.64 -2.02
CA VAL A 1 -24.94 13.26 -1.53
C VAL A 1 -23.72 12.65 -0.87
N VAL A 2 -22.69 12.19 -1.59
CA VAL A 2 -21.51 11.51 -0.96
C VAL A 2 -20.79 12.40 0.06
N ILE A 3 -20.57 13.68 -0.27
CA ILE A 3 -19.96 14.65 0.64
C ILE A 3 -20.81 14.85 1.90
N ASP A 4 -22.13 14.98 1.76
CA ASP A 4 -23.04 15.25 2.88
C ASP A 4 -23.16 14.04 3.81
N LEU A 5 -23.23 12.83 3.25
CA LEU A 5 -23.21 11.58 4.00
C LEU A 5 -21.90 11.40 4.76
N SER A 6 -20.77 11.72 4.13
CA SER A 6 -19.45 11.63 4.78
C SER A 6 -19.34 12.64 5.93
N LYS A 7 -19.85 13.86 5.76
CA LYS A 7 -19.93 14.84 6.87
C LYS A 7 -20.85 14.37 8.00
N ALA A 8 -21.96 13.70 7.69
CA ALA A 8 -22.85 13.13 8.71
C ALA A 8 -22.18 11.99 9.50
N LEU A 9 -21.46 11.10 8.82
CA LEU A 9 -20.67 10.02 9.43
C LEU A 9 -19.55 10.55 10.33
N ALA A 10 -18.81 11.56 9.88
CA ALA A 10 -17.79 12.18 10.72
C ALA A 10 -18.39 12.83 11.98
N LYS A 11 -19.55 13.48 11.87
CA LYS A 11 -20.28 14.05 13.01
C LYS A 11 -20.83 12.99 13.97
N SER A 12 -21.10 11.78 13.50
CA SER A 12 -21.57 10.67 14.33
C SER A 12 -20.43 9.89 15.02
N GLY A 13 -19.18 10.37 14.91
CA GLY A 13 -18.02 9.73 15.54
C GLY A 13 -17.24 8.77 14.65
N GLU A 14 -17.53 8.73 13.34
CA GLU A 14 -16.89 7.82 12.38
C GLU A 14 -16.04 8.59 11.33
N PRO A 15 -15.02 9.37 11.74
CA PRO A 15 -14.26 10.21 10.81
C PRO A 15 -13.42 9.39 9.82
N ARG A 16 -12.92 8.21 10.22
CA ARG A 16 -12.13 7.33 9.35
C ARG A 16 -12.99 6.74 8.23
N LEU A 17 -14.17 6.21 8.57
CA LEU A 17 -15.13 5.69 7.58
C LEU A 17 -15.58 6.78 6.61
N ALA A 18 -15.80 8.00 7.11
CA ALA A 18 -16.13 9.15 6.28
C ALA A 18 -15.00 9.54 5.31
N ALA A 19 -13.74 9.51 5.74
CA ALA A 19 -12.59 9.76 4.88
C ALA A 19 -12.42 8.67 3.81
N THR A 20 -12.60 7.40 4.17
CA THR A 20 -12.57 6.27 3.23
C THR A 20 -13.65 6.38 2.15
N LEU A 21 -14.88 6.74 2.53
CA LEU A 21 -15.99 6.92 1.59
C LEU A 21 -15.72 8.04 0.58
N LEU A 22 -15.16 9.16 1.05
CA LEU A 22 -14.75 10.28 0.19
C LEU A 22 -13.62 9.89 -0.76
N SER A 23 -12.59 9.21 -0.25
CA SER A 23 -11.43 8.79 -1.04
C SER A 23 -11.83 7.86 -2.19
N ARG A 24 -12.65 6.84 -1.92
CA ARG A 24 -13.12 5.90 -2.96
C ARG A 24 -13.95 6.60 -4.03
N ALA A 25 -14.88 7.45 -3.62
CA ALA A 25 -15.72 8.17 -4.58
C ALA A 25 -14.93 9.25 -5.34
N TRP A 26 -13.84 9.78 -4.77
CA TRP A 26 -12.92 10.68 -5.47
C TRP A 26 -12.15 9.96 -6.59
N VAL A 27 -11.62 8.75 -6.33
CA VAL A 27 -10.88 7.95 -7.34
C VAL A 27 -11.74 7.65 -8.57
N GLU A 28 -13.00 7.27 -8.36
CA GLU A 28 -13.93 6.98 -9.46
C GLU A 28 -14.22 8.23 -10.31
N LEU A 29 -14.39 9.38 -9.68
CA LEU A 29 -14.65 10.65 -10.38
C LEU A 29 -13.40 11.22 -11.06
N TYR A 30 -12.22 10.98 -10.49
CA TYR A 30 -10.96 11.45 -11.06
C TYR A 30 -10.58 10.66 -12.32
N ARG A 31 -10.80 9.33 -12.32
CA ARG A 31 -10.57 8.47 -13.48
C ARG A 31 -11.50 8.77 -14.65
N SER A 32 -12.71 9.25 -14.40
CA SER A 32 -13.64 9.61 -15.48
C SER A 32 -13.30 10.94 -16.16
N GLY A 33 -12.58 11.85 -15.49
CA GLY A 33 -12.21 13.16 -16.01
C GLY A 33 -13.36 14.18 -16.10
N GLU A 34 -14.61 13.78 -15.81
CA GLU A 34 -15.81 14.58 -16.09
C GLU A 34 -16.29 15.43 -14.90
N PHE A 35 -15.67 15.30 -13.72
CA PHE A 35 -16.21 15.87 -12.47
C PHE A 35 -15.16 16.61 -11.59
N ALA A 36 -14.28 17.40 -12.22
CA ALA A 36 -13.18 18.10 -11.53
C ALA A 36 -13.62 18.99 -10.34
N LYS A 37 -14.81 19.63 -10.42
CA LYS A 37 -15.34 20.46 -9.31
C LYS A 37 -15.74 19.60 -8.11
N GLN A 38 -16.36 18.45 -8.33
CA GLN A 38 -16.80 17.52 -7.30
C GLN A 38 -15.59 16.83 -6.65
N ALA A 39 -14.60 16.41 -7.44
CA ALA A 39 -13.35 15.85 -6.94
C ALA A 39 -12.63 16.82 -5.98
N LYS A 40 -12.47 18.09 -6.37
CA LYS A 40 -11.86 19.12 -5.50
C LYS A 40 -12.64 19.36 -4.20
N ALA A 41 -13.98 19.30 -4.25
CA ALA A 41 -14.81 19.44 -3.06
C ALA A 41 -14.68 18.24 -2.08
N MET A 42 -14.43 17.05 -2.61
CA MET A 42 -14.23 15.83 -1.81
C MET A 42 -12.85 15.82 -1.14
N GLU A 43 -11.81 16.24 -1.85
CA GLU A 43 -10.46 16.42 -1.31
C GLU A 43 -10.42 17.43 -0.15
N ALA A 44 -11.11 18.56 -0.29
CA ALA A 44 -11.23 19.56 0.78
C ALA A 44 -11.99 19.02 1.99
N THR A 45 -13.02 18.18 1.76
CA THR A 45 -13.81 17.58 2.84
C THR A 45 -13.01 16.51 3.58
N MET A 46 -12.24 15.68 2.86
CA MET A 46 -11.36 14.66 3.43
C MET A 46 -10.32 15.28 4.37
N HIS A 47 -9.61 16.33 3.91
CA HIS A 47 -8.68 17.08 4.77
C HIS A 47 -9.35 17.68 6.02
N SER A 48 -10.62 18.08 5.93
CA SER A 48 -11.36 18.61 7.07
C SER A 48 -11.77 17.54 8.07
N ILE A 49 -12.05 16.33 7.60
CA ILE A 49 -12.46 15.20 8.45
C ILE A 49 -11.24 14.57 9.13
N SER A 50 -10.09 14.47 8.46
CA SER A 50 -8.85 13.97 9.07
C SER A 50 -8.38 14.82 10.25
N ARG A 51 -8.75 16.11 10.33
CA ARG A 51 -8.48 16.96 11.50
C ARG A 51 -9.32 16.60 12.74
N LEU A 52 -10.36 15.78 12.59
CA LEU A 52 -11.19 15.30 13.70
C LEU A 52 -10.64 14.02 14.35
N ASP A 53 -9.55 13.43 13.82
CA ASP A 53 -8.89 12.21 14.34
C ASP A 53 -7.90 12.48 15.49
N HIS A 54 -8.00 13.64 16.17
CA HIS A 54 -7.12 14.01 17.30
C HIS A 54 -7.73 13.67 18.66
N SER A 55 -7.96 12.39 18.93
CA SER A 55 -8.18 11.91 20.28
C SER A 55 -7.05 10.95 20.69
N ASP A 56 -6.13 11.49 21.50
CA ASP A 56 -5.38 10.84 22.57
C ASP A 56 -4.90 9.40 22.35
N VAL A 57 -3.63 9.27 21.96
CA VAL A 57 -2.77 8.16 22.41
C VAL A 57 -1.40 8.71 22.78
N ASP A 58 -1.29 9.01 24.08
CA ASP A 58 -0.04 9.07 24.82
C ASP A 58 0.66 7.70 24.76
N ARG A 59 1.78 7.62 24.05
CA ARG A 59 2.88 6.68 24.30
C ARG A 59 4.21 7.34 23.92
N GLY A 60 4.76 8.07 24.89
CA GLY A 60 6.17 8.31 25.20
C GLY A 60 7.26 8.10 24.14
N GLY A 61 7.93 9.21 23.79
CA GLY A 61 9.33 9.44 24.24
C GLY A 61 10.51 8.89 23.43
N MET A 62 11.10 9.79 22.63
CA MET A 62 12.54 10.06 22.39
C MET A 62 13.50 9.03 21.77
N ASP A 63 13.97 9.41 20.56
CA ASP A 63 15.36 9.46 20.06
C ASP A 63 16.40 8.47 20.61
N LEU A 64 16.91 7.59 19.74
CA LEU A 64 18.35 7.33 19.55
C LEU A 64 18.62 6.68 18.16
N LYS A 65 19.46 7.35 17.37
CA LYS A 65 20.15 6.87 16.17
C LYS A 65 20.70 5.44 16.33
N ARG A 66 20.52 4.55 15.33
CA ARG A 66 21.49 3.48 15.06
C ARG A 66 21.83 3.35 13.57
N PRO A 67 23.12 3.13 13.24
CA PRO A 67 23.65 2.90 11.90
C PRO A 67 23.65 1.39 11.57
N ASP A 68 23.60 1.08 10.27
CA ASP A 68 24.02 -0.17 9.62
C ASP A 68 23.49 -1.52 10.17
N GLY A 69 22.58 -2.14 9.42
CA GLY A 69 22.23 -3.57 9.55
C GLY A 69 20.73 -3.84 9.45
N HIS A 70 20.30 -4.40 8.30
CA HIS A 70 18.94 -4.91 8.08
C HIS A 70 18.53 -5.88 9.19
N GLU A 71 17.53 -5.50 9.98
CA GLU A 71 16.55 -6.45 10.49
C GLU A 71 15.19 -5.97 9.97
N ALA A 72 14.87 -6.37 8.74
CA ALA A 72 13.52 -6.26 8.23
C ALA A 72 12.61 -7.00 9.23
N ASP A 73 11.63 -6.27 9.75
CA ASP A 73 10.65 -6.71 10.74
C ASP A 73 10.10 -8.08 10.34
N SER A 74 10.62 -9.16 10.94
CA SER A 74 10.50 -10.53 10.41
C SER A 74 9.13 -11.17 10.68
N GLN A 75 8.12 -10.35 11.02
CA GLN A 75 6.77 -10.82 11.26
C GLN A 75 5.98 -10.87 9.96
N PRO A 76 5.43 -12.04 9.58
CA PRO A 76 4.58 -12.16 8.40
C PRO A 76 3.37 -11.23 8.47
N VAL A 77 3.02 -10.65 7.33
CA VAL A 77 1.86 -9.77 7.14
C VAL A 77 0.65 -10.65 6.89
N ASP A 78 -0.19 -10.81 7.91
CA ASP A 78 -1.43 -11.57 7.79
C ASP A 78 -2.57 -10.71 7.22
N LEU A 79 -2.98 -11.00 5.98
CA LEU A 79 -4.06 -10.31 5.29
C LEU A 79 -5.45 -10.90 5.56
N ARG A 80 -5.54 -12.10 6.13
CA ARG A 80 -6.82 -12.77 6.44
C ARG A 80 -7.76 -11.92 7.31
N PRO A 81 -7.29 -11.22 8.36
CA PRO A 81 -8.16 -10.35 9.15
C PRO A 81 -8.57 -9.06 8.41
N LEU A 82 -7.89 -8.69 7.33
CA LEU A 82 -8.19 -7.48 6.58
C LEU A 82 -9.32 -7.71 5.57
N ALA A 83 -10.15 -6.68 5.37
CA ALA A 83 -11.16 -6.72 4.33
C ALA A 83 -10.49 -6.80 2.94
N PRO A 84 -11.08 -7.48 1.93
CA PRO A 84 -10.44 -7.73 0.64
C PRO A 84 -9.85 -6.51 -0.07
N ILE A 85 -10.46 -5.34 0.15
CA ILE A 85 -10.02 -4.07 -0.43
C ILE A 85 -8.82 -3.45 0.30
N ASP A 86 -8.67 -3.71 1.60
CA ASP A 86 -7.55 -3.20 2.40
C ASP A 86 -6.31 -4.07 2.24
N ARG A 87 -6.50 -5.35 1.89
CA ARG A 87 -5.42 -6.31 1.55
C ARG A 87 -4.48 -5.77 0.47
N HIS A 88 -5.05 -5.22 -0.60
CA HIS A 88 -4.28 -4.68 -1.71
C HIS A 88 -3.50 -3.43 -1.30
N ALA A 89 -4.15 -2.50 -0.60
CA ALA A 89 -3.53 -1.27 -0.14
C ALA A 89 -2.36 -1.54 0.83
N GLU A 90 -2.51 -2.50 1.74
CA GLU A 90 -1.46 -2.90 2.68
C GLU A 90 -0.24 -3.47 1.95
N VAL A 91 -0.44 -4.42 1.02
CA VAL A 91 0.65 -5.03 0.24
C VAL A 91 1.37 -4.00 -0.61
N ILE A 92 0.63 -3.12 -1.29
CA ILE A 92 1.20 -2.05 -2.12
C ILE A 92 2.03 -1.09 -1.26
N SER A 93 1.47 -0.62 -0.13
CA SER A 93 2.18 0.31 0.77
C SER A 93 3.48 -0.29 1.30
N ARG A 94 3.51 -1.60 1.58
CA ARG A 94 4.73 -2.29 2.02
C ARG A 94 5.72 -2.46 0.88
N PHE A 95 5.25 -2.84 -0.30
CA PHE A 95 6.08 -3.01 -1.48
C PHE A 95 6.77 -1.69 -1.88
N GLU A 96 6.07 -0.56 -1.79
CA GLU A 96 6.64 0.76 -2.05
C GLU A 96 7.72 1.16 -1.04
N ALA A 97 7.58 0.70 0.21
CA ALA A 97 8.52 0.97 1.30
C ALA A 97 9.75 0.06 1.32
N LEU A 98 9.78 -1.03 0.52
CA LEU A 98 10.94 -1.91 0.42
C LEU A 98 12.12 -1.20 -0.24
N ALA A 99 13.29 -1.26 0.39
CA ALA A 99 14.56 -0.95 -0.24
C ALA A 99 15.10 -2.17 -1.00
N ASP A 100 16.09 -1.94 -1.85
CA ASP A 100 16.77 -2.99 -2.60
C ASP A 100 17.40 -4.03 -1.65
N GLY A 101 17.06 -5.30 -1.84
CA GLY A 101 17.46 -6.40 -0.97
C GLY A 101 16.56 -6.65 0.24
N ASP A 102 15.61 -5.76 0.53
CA ASP A 102 14.61 -6.00 1.59
C ASP A 102 13.53 -6.98 1.12
N GLU A 103 12.90 -7.64 2.10
CA GLU A 103 11.83 -8.60 1.86
C GLU A 103 10.73 -8.53 2.92
N PHE A 104 9.52 -8.97 2.55
CA PHE A 104 8.46 -9.28 3.51
C PHE A 104 7.71 -10.54 3.13
N VAL A 105 7.07 -11.16 4.13
CA VAL A 105 6.25 -12.36 3.96
C VAL A 105 4.78 -11.98 4.09
N LEU A 106 3.97 -12.45 3.14
CA LEU A 106 2.54 -12.32 3.05
C LEU A 106 1.87 -13.64 3.46
N VAL A 107 0.81 -13.57 4.29
CA VAL A 107 -0.11 -14.68 4.56
C VAL A 107 -1.52 -14.31 4.07
N ASN A 108 -2.12 -15.15 3.22
CA ASN A 108 -3.45 -14.94 2.66
C ASN A 108 -4.32 -16.21 2.68
N ASP A 109 -5.64 -16.05 2.64
CA ASP A 109 -6.63 -17.15 2.64
C ASP A 109 -6.87 -17.74 1.23
N HIS A 110 -6.31 -17.14 0.18
CA HIS A 110 -6.36 -17.61 -1.20
C HIS A 110 -5.08 -17.25 -1.95
N ASP A 111 -4.91 -17.82 -3.14
CA ASP A 111 -3.76 -17.53 -4.01
C ASP A 111 -3.66 -16.02 -4.33
N PRO A 112 -2.58 -15.32 -3.89
CA PRO A 112 -2.39 -13.91 -4.14
C PRO A 112 -1.85 -13.60 -5.56
N LYS A 113 -1.88 -14.55 -6.50
CA LYS A 113 -1.47 -14.37 -7.90
C LYS A 113 -1.99 -13.08 -8.59
N PRO A 114 -3.23 -12.58 -8.35
CA PRO A 114 -3.65 -11.29 -8.90
C PRO A 114 -2.77 -10.12 -8.46
N LEU A 115 -2.29 -10.11 -7.20
CA LEU A 115 -1.38 -9.09 -6.67
C LEU A 115 -0.03 -9.11 -7.39
N TYR A 116 0.51 -10.30 -7.69
CA TYR A 116 1.76 -10.43 -8.46
C TYR A 116 1.67 -9.69 -9.81
N TYR A 117 0.58 -9.92 -10.55
CA TYR A 117 0.41 -9.27 -11.86
C TYR A 117 0.16 -7.77 -11.73
N GLN A 118 -0.54 -7.33 -10.68
CA GLN A 118 -0.74 -5.92 -10.41
C GLN A 118 0.60 -5.22 -10.14
N LEU A 119 1.43 -5.76 -9.24
CA LEU A 119 2.73 -5.17 -8.93
C LEU A 119 3.63 -5.11 -10.17
N LYS A 120 3.65 -6.19 -10.96
CA LYS A 120 4.41 -6.24 -12.21
C LYS A 120 3.92 -5.25 -13.28
N ALA A 121 2.64 -4.90 -13.27
CA ALA A 121 2.05 -3.97 -14.24
C ALA A 121 2.19 -2.50 -13.81
N GLU A 122 2.13 -2.23 -12.49
CA GLU A 122 2.15 -0.87 -11.93
C GLU A 122 3.56 -0.38 -11.60
N TYR A 123 4.51 -1.28 -11.34
CA TYR A 123 5.87 -0.94 -10.92
C TYR A 123 6.90 -1.49 -11.90
N ASP A 124 7.83 -0.62 -12.33
CA ASP A 124 9.00 -0.98 -13.16
C ASP A 124 10.16 -1.54 -12.31
N LYS A 125 9.84 -2.06 -11.12
CA LYS A 125 10.79 -2.60 -10.14
C LYS A 125 11.03 -4.08 -10.40
N VAL A 126 12.28 -4.53 -10.26
CA VAL A 126 12.61 -5.97 -10.27
C VAL A 126 12.41 -6.54 -8.87
N PHE A 127 11.59 -7.59 -8.76
CA PHE A 127 11.33 -8.27 -7.50
C PHE A 127 11.13 -9.77 -7.74
N ASP A 128 11.44 -10.54 -6.70
CA ASP A 128 11.23 -11.98 -6.63
C ASP A 128 9.94 -12.31 -5.88
N TRP A 129 9.29 -13.41 -6.26
CA TRP A 129 8.01 -13.87 -5.72
C TRP A 129 8.07 -15.37 -5.43
N ASP A 130 8.25 -15.73 -4.17
CA ASP A 130 8.46 -17.11 -3.74
C ASP A 130 7.26 -17.63 -2.93
N TYR A 131 6.66 -18.74 -3.37
CA TYR A 131 5.68 -19.44 -2.56
C TYR A 131 6.40 -20.27 -1.48
N LEU A 132 6.26 -19.85 -0.22
CA LEU A 132 6.73 -20.64 0.93
C LEU A 132 5.71 -21.73 1.31
N ARG A 133 4.44 -21.49 0.99
CA ARG A 133 3.35 -22.47 1.09
C ARG A 133 2.31 -22.20 0.02
N ASP A 134 2.07 -23.18 -0.83
CA ASP A 134 0.92 -23.29 -1.72
C ASP A 134 -0.22 -23.96 -0.94
N GLY A 135 -1.43 -23.37 -0.99
CA GLY A 135 -2.57 -23.76 -0.14
C GLY A 135 -3.07 -25.20 -0.33
N PRO A 136 -4.27 -25.56 0.18
CA PRO A 136 -5.44 -24.68 0.35
C PRO A 136 -5.65 -24.14 1.77
N GLU A 137 -4.92 -24.63 2.77
CA GLU A 137 -5.11 -24.22 4.17
C GLU A 137 -4.61 -22.79 4.41
N GLU A 138 -3.51 -22.41 3.76
CA GLU A 138 -2.87 -21.10 3.89
C GLU A 138 -1.94 -20.85 2.70
N TRP A 139 -1.94 -19.63 2.18
CA TRP A 139 -1.02 -19.20 1.12
C TRP A 139 0.02 -18.28 1.73
N ILE A 140 1.29 -18.70 1.72
CA ILE A 140 2.40 -17.91 2.25
C ILE A 140 3.33 -17.56 1.09
N VAL A 141 3.54 -16.27 0.87
CA VAL A 141 4.39 -15.76 -0.21
C VAL A 141 5.44 -14.82 0.37
N LYS A 142 6.69 -14.98 -0.05
CA LYS A 142 7.75 -14.03 0.21
C LYS A 142 7.96 -13.15 -1.01
N ILE A 143 8.04 -11.84 -0.79
CA ILE A 143 8.33 -10.85 -1.81
C ILE A 143 9.65 -10.21 -1.43
N THR A 144 10.63 -10.29 -2.33
CA THR A 144 11.96 -9.73 -2.14
C THR A 144 12.23 -8.71 -3.23
N MET A 145 12.62 -7.50 -2.85
CA MET A 145 13.04 -6.48 -3.80
C MET A 145 14.43 -6.84 -4.31
N SER A 146 14.55 -7.13 -5.60
CA SER A 146 15.86 -7.48 -6.16
C SER A 146 16.67 -6.18 -6.28
N PRO A 147 17.94 -6.14 -5.81
CA PRO A 147 18.77 -4.97 -6.04
C PRO A 147 18.90 -4.74 -7.54
N ASP A 148 18.73 -3.48 -7.97
CA ASP A 148 18.81 -3.08 -9.37
C ASP A 148 20.08 -3.69 -9.96
N GLN A 149 19.91 -4.73 -10.79
CA GLN A 149 21.03 -5.26 -11.54
C GLN A 149 21.29 -4.19 -12.59
N GLU A 150 22.28 -3.33 -12.36
CA GLU A 150 22.83 -2.45 -13.38
C GLU A 150 22.92 -3.28 -14.66
N SER A 151 22.08 -2.93 -15.64
CA SER A 151 22.09 -3.57 -16.94
C SER A 151 23.55 -3.53 -17.41
N PRO A 152 24.19 -4.68 -17.75
CA PRO A 152 25.56 -4.65 -18.21
C PRO A 152 25.60 -3.74 -19.44
N GLY A 153 26.22 -2.57 -19.26
CA GLY A 153 26.33 -1.53 -20.25
C GLY A 153 26.83 -2.14 -21.54
N ASN A 154 26.06 -1.87 -22.60
CA ASN A 154 26.41 -1.99 -24.00
C ASN A 154 27.92 -2.11 -24.24
N GLN A 155 28.43 -3.33 -24.45
CA GLN A 155 29.74 -3.52 -25.04
C GLN A 155 29.63 -3.01 -26.48
N GLU A 156 30.08 -1.77 -26.70
CA GLU A 156 30.46 -1.28 -28.01
C GLU A 156 31.42 -2.30 -28.64
N SER A 157 30.96 -2.98 -29.69
CA SER A 157 31.84 -3.69 -30.61
C SER A 157 32.79 -2.67 -31.23
N PRO A 158 34.12 -2.83 -31.07
CA PRO A 158 35.03 -2.00 -31.85
C PRO A 158 34.97 -2.48 -33.30
N ASP A 159 34.69 -1.52 -34.17
CA ASP A 159 34.84 -1.57 -35.62
C ASP A 159 36.13 -2.30 -36.01
N LYS A 160 36.02 -3.41 -36.75
CA LYS A 160 37.10 -4.02 -37.54
C LYS A 160 36.57 -4.85 -38.70
#